data_AF-A0A6J6ICU1-F1
#
_entry.id   AF-A0A6J6ICU1-F1
#
_cell.length_a   1.000
_cell.length_b   1.000
_cell.length_c   1.000
_cell.angle_alpha   90.00
_cell.angle_beta   90.00
_cell.angle_gamma   90.00
#
_symmetry.space_group_name_H-M   'P 1'
#
loop_
_entity.id
_entity.type
_entity.pdbx_description
1 polymer ?
#
loop_
_entity_poly.entity_id
_entity_poly.type
_entity_poly.pdbx_seq_one_letter_code
_entity_poly.pdbx_strand_id
1 'polypeptide(L)'
;MLHAFLLSFGVIFVAELGDKSQLMALAFATRYKTVPVLIAITLATGFVHLFSVALGGIIGTALPTKFISIVGAIAFVGFGLWTLRGDELTDEDKESTKVSSKHIIMAVGTVFFLAELGDKTMLATVTLATTEGLVGTWAGSTLGMVVADGLAIAVGKALGDRLQAKTVRIASSIAFFVFAAIMFIDALR
;
A
#
# COMPACT_ATOMS: atom_id res chain seq x y z
N MET A 1 -16.11 5.46 12.93
CA MET A 1 -16.05 6.08 11.59
C MET A 1 -14.83 7.00 11.44
N LEU A 2 -14.76 8.16 12.11
CA LEU A 2 -13.59 9.05 11.98
C LEU A 2 -12.29 8.43 12.54
N HIS A 3 -12.36 7.73 13.68
CA HIS A 3 -11.21 7.02 14.24
C HIS A 3 -10.66 5.97 13.26
N ALA A 4 -11.52 5.06 12.80
CA ALA A 4 -11.19 4.05 11.79
C ALA A 4 -10.55 4.66 10.54
N PHE A 5 -11.09 5.77 10.04
CA PHE A 5 -10.54 6.50 8.90
C PHE A 5 -9.13 7.02 9.16
N LEU A 6 -8.90 7.72 10.28
CA LEU A 6 -7.58 8.28 10.60
C LEU A 6 -6.55 7.18 10.87
N LEU A 7 -6.96 6.10 11.54
CA LEU A 7 -6.10 4.96 11.83
C LEU A 7 -5.71 4.25 10.53
N SER A 8 -6.67 3.87 9.68
CA SER A 8 -6.37 3.19 8.43
C SER A 8 -5.62 4.08 7.44
N PHE A 9 -5.92 5.38 7.42
CA PHE A 9 -5.13 6.36 6.67
C PHE A 9 -3.66 6.32 7.12
N GLY A 10 -3.38 6.46 8.41
CA GLY A 10 -2.03 6.49 8.93
C GLY A 10 -1.27 5.17 8.70
N VAL A 11 -1.92 4.04 8.99
CA VAL A 11 -1.32 2.71 8.83
C VAL A 11 -0.97 2.44 7.37
N ILE A 12 -1.91 2.67 6.45
CA ILE A 12 -1.68 2.37 5.03
C ILE A 12 -0.74 3.38 4.39
N PHE A 13 -0.85 4.66 4.74
CA PHE A 13 0.13 5.66 4.29
C PHE A 13 1.55 5.23 4.65
N VAL A 14 1.80 4.84 5.91
CA VAL A 14 3.13 4.42 6.36
C VAL A 14 3.55 3.09 5.73
N ALA A 15 2.63 2.13 5.59
CA ALA A 15 2.92 0.84 4.97
C ALA A 15 3.30 0.97 3.49
N GLU A 16 2.73 1.96 2.80
CA GLU A 16 2.99 2.22 1.39
C GLU A 16 4.34 2.92 1.16
N LEU A 17 4.81 3.72 2.13
CA LEU A 17 6.10 4.41 2.01
C LEU A 17 7.22 3.40 1.72
N GLY A 18 7.91 3.58 0.60
CA GLY A 18 9.04 2.77 0.17
C GLY A 18 8.69 1.39 -0.36
N ASP A 19 7.42 1.11 -0.63
CA ASP A 19 7.03 -0.18 -1.18
C ASP A 19 7.25 -0.29 -2.69
N LYS A 20 7.15 -1.53 -3.20
CA LYS A 20 7.24 -1.87 -4.62
C LYS A 20 6.14 -1.19 -5.41
N SER A 21 4.90 -1.18 -4.91
CA SER A 21 3.78 -0.51 -5.58
C SER A 21 4.00 1.00 -5.66
N GLN A 22 4.50 1.64 -4.61
CA GLN A 22 4.94 3.03 -4.66
C GLN A 22 6.05 3.31 -5.70
N LEU A 23 7.06 2.42 -5.81
CA LEU A 23 8.09 2.55 -6.84
C LEU A 23 7.51 2.35 -8.26
N MET A 24 6.55 1.44 -8.41
CA MET A 24 5.81 1.26 -9.67
C MET A 24 4.98 2.50 -10.02
N ALA A 25 4.30 3.12 -9.04
CA ALA A 25 3.55 4.36 -9.21
C ALA A 25 4.46 5.48 -9.74
N LEU A 26 5.65 5.63 -9.16
CA LEU A 26 6.67 6.55 -9.65
C LEU A 26 7.11 6.21 -11.07
N ALA A 27 7.46 4.95 -11.35
CA ALA A 27 7.88 4.51 -12.68
C ALA A 27 6.80 4.81 -13.74
N PHE A 28 5.53 4.51 -13.47
CA PHE A 28 4.43 4.85 -14.37
C PHE A 28 4.28 6.37 -14.53
N ALA A 29 4.43 7.16 -13.46
CA ALA A 29 4.31 8.62 -13.53
C ALA A 29 5.49 9.29 -14.26
N THR A 30 6.64 8.62 -14.39
CA THR A 30 7.76 9.07 -15.25
C THR A 30 7.54 8.74 -16.72
N ARG A 31 6.82 7.65 -17.03
CA ARG A 31 6.53 7.21 -18.41
C ARG A 31 5.24 7.80 -18.98
N TYR A 32 4.26 8.09 -18.14
CA TYR A 32 2.93 8.56 -18.50
C TYR A 32 2.54 9.85 -17.77
N LYS A 33 1.43 10.47 -18.21
CA LYS A 33 0.87 11.64 -17.52
C LYS A 33 0.45 11.26 -16.10
N THR A 34 0.85 12.06 -15.10
CA THR A 34 0.59 11.79 -13.67
C THR A 34 -0.88 11.65 -13.35
N VAL A 35 -1.75 12.49 -13.92
CA VAL A 35 -3.18 12.47 -13.58
C VAL A 35 -3.85 11.14 -13.96
N PRO A 36 -3.73 10.62 -15.20
CA PRO A 36 -4.18 9.27 -15.52
C PRO A 36 -3.59 8.17 -14.63
N VAL A 37 -2.32 8.26 -14.24
CA VAL A 37 -1.68 7.29 -13.35
C VAL A 37 -2.31 7.31 -11.96
N LEU A 38 -2.49 8.50 -11.36
CA LEU A 38 -3.14 8.63 -10.05
C LEU A 38 -4.61 8.17 -10.08
N ILE A 39 -5.34 8.44 -11.17
CA ILE A 39 -6.71 7.92 -11.35
C ILE A 39 -6.68 6.39 -11.38
N ALA A 40 -5.74 5.80 -12.11
CA ALA A 40 -5.60 4.35 -12.22
C ALA A 40 -5.32 3.70 -10.85
N ILE A 41 -4.36 4.25 -10.11
CA ILE A 41 -3.99 3.83 -8.75
C ILE A 41 -5.21 3.95 -7.83
N THR A 42 -5.86 5.13 -7.80
CA THR A 42 -7.03 5.37 -6.94
C THR A 42 -8.14 4.36 -7.18
N LEU A 43 -8.45 4.05 -8.44
CA LEU A 43 -9.47 3.06 -8.78
C LEU A 43 -9.03 1.65 -8.36
N ALA A 44 -7.81 1.24 -8.71
CA ALA A 44 -7.27 -0.07 -8.37
C ALA A 44 -7.26 -0.30 -6.85
N THR A 45 -6.65 0.62 -6.10
CA THR A 45 -6.62 0.62 -4.63
C THR A 45 -8.02 0.61 -4.04
N GLY A 46 -8.91 1.48 -4.55
CA GLY A 46 -10.30 1.54 -4.08
C GLY A 46 -11.00 0.19 -4.19
N PHE A 47 -10.78 -0.55 -5.28
CA PHE A 47 -11.30 -1.90 -5.46
C PHE A 47 -10.64 -2.93 -4.54
N VAL A 48 -9.31 -2.96 -4.46
CA VAL A 48 -8.57 -3.90 -3.58
C VAL A 48 -8.96 -3.70 -2.13
N HIS A 49 -9.02 -2.45 -1.66
CA HIS A 49 -9.40 -2.15 -0.29
C HIS A 49 -10.88 -2.40 -0.04
N LEU A 50 -11.76 -2.18 -1.02
CA LEU A 50 -13.17 -2.55 -0.88
C LEU A 50 -13.33 -4.06 -0.67
N PHE A 51 -12.61 -4.84 -1.48
CA PHE A 51 -12.56 -6.29 -1.33
C PHE A 51 -11.96 -6.70 0.02
N SER A 52 -10.90 -6.02 0.45
CA SER A 52 -10.25 -6.24 1.75
C SER A 52 -11.18 -6.01 2.92
N VAL A 53 -11.90 -4.88 2.94
CA VAL A 53 -12.83 -4.61 4.04
C VAL A 53 -14.00 -5.59 4.04
N ALA A 54 -14.49 -6.00 2.86
CA ALA A 54 -15.53 -7.02 2.75
C ALA A 54 -15.07 -8.36 3.33
N LEU A 55 -13.85 -8.81 2.99
CA LEU A 55 -13.22 -9.99 3.59
C LEU A 55 -13.04 -9.84 5.09
N GLY A 56 -12.57 -8.68 5.56
CA GLY A 56 -12.40 -8.40 6.99
C GLY A 56 -13.72 -8.46 7.77
N GLY A 57 -14.82 -7.95 7.20
CA GLY A 57 -16.14 -8.07 7.78
C GLY A 57 -16.60 -9.52 7.92
N ILE A 58 -16.29 -10.37 6.94
CA ILE A 58 -16.61 -11.81 6.98
C ILE A 58 -15.73 -12.52 8.02
N ILE A 59 -14.41 -12.33 7.95
CA ILE A 59 -13.43 -13.00 8.82
C ILE A 59 -13.58 -12.59 10.28
N GLY A 60 -13.83 -11.30 10.55
CA GLY A 60 -13.99 -10.76 11.91
C GLY A 60 -15.20 -11.35 12.65
N THR A 61 -16.19 -11.88 11.93
CA THR A 61 -17.31 -12.62 12.54
C THR A 61 -17.02 -14.11 12.75
N ALA A 62 -15.95 -14.64 12.15
CA ALA A 62 -15.63 -16.07 12.13
C ALA A 62 -14.39 -16.45 12.95
N LEU A 63 -13.45 -15.53 13.21
CA LEU A 63 -12.17 -15.82 13.88
C LEU A 63 -11.96 -14.99 15.15
N PRO A 64 -11.39 -15.57 16.23
CA PRO A 64 -11.03 -14.83 17.44
C PRO A 64 -9.97 -13.75 17.17
N THR A 65 -10.16 -12.55 17.71
CA THR A 65 -9.29 -11.37 17.54
C THR A 65 -7.82 -11.62 17.90
N LYS A 66 -7.58 -12.50 18.88
CA LYS A 66 -6.23 -12.92 19.31
C LYS A 66 -5.47 -13.66 18.20
N PHE A 67 -6.16 -14.51 17.44
CA PHE A 67 -5.55 -15.24 16.33
C PHE A 67 -5.16 -14.29 15.19
N ILE A 68 -6.03 -13.34 14.86
CA ILE A 68 -5.80 -12.31 13.83
C ILE A 68 -4.57 -11.46 14.20
N SER A 69 -4.45 -11.05 15.46
CA SER A 69 -3.35 -10.21 15.94
C SER A 69 -1.99 -10.91 15.86
N ILE A 70 -1.94 -12.21 16.20
CA ILE A 70 -0.72 -13.02 16.11
C ILE A 70 -0.29 -13.23 14.65
N VAL A 71 -1.24 -13.56 13.77
CA VAL A 71 -0.94 -13.76 12.33
C VAL A 71 -0.47 -12.47 11.69
N GLY A 72 -1.11 -11.33 12.01
CA GLY A 72 -0.69 -10.02 11.55
C GLY A 72 0.73 -9.65 12.02
N ALA A 73 1.04 -9.85 13.30
CA ALA A 73 2.39 -9.59 13.83
C ALA A 73 3.47 -10.41 13.10
N ILE A 74 3.22 -11.69 12.84
CA ILE A 74 4.14 -12.57 12.08
C ILE A 74 4.32 -12.05 10.65
N ALA A 75 3.24 -11.64 9.98
CA ALA A 75 3.30 -11.10 8.63
C ALA A 75 4.14 -9.80 8.58
N PHE A 76 3.93 -8.87 9.53
CA PHE A 76 4.69 -7.62 9.62
C PHE A 76 6.20 -7.83 9.84
N VAL A 77 6.60 -8.83 10.64
CA VAL A 77 8.01 -9.22 10.76
C VAL A 77 8.56 -9.73 9.42
N GLY A 78 7.80 -10.59 8.74
CA GLY A 78 8.17 -11.10 7.41
C GLY A 78 8.37 -9.98 6.38
N PHE A 79 7.48 -8.98 6.37
CA PHE A 79 7.59 -7.82 5.50
C PHE A 79 8.81 -6.95 5.83
N GLY A 80 9.08 -6.68 7.11
CA GLY A 80 10.29 -5.95 7.53
C GLY A 80 11.58 -6.60 7.02
N LEU A 81 11.65 -7.93 7.04
CA LEU A 81 12.78 -8.72 6.55
C LEU A 81 12.87 -8.75 5.01
N TRP A 82 11.75 -8.92 4.31
CA TRP A 82 11.73 -8.94 2.85
C TRP A 82 12.07 -7.56 2.28
N THR A 83 11.54 -6.48 2.85
CA THR A 83 11.87 -5.11 2.44
C THR A 83 13.38 -4.84 2.52
N LEU A 84 14.11 -5.44 3.46
CA LEU A 84 15.57 -5.30 3.54
C LEU A 84 16.33 -5.98 2.39
N ARG A 85 15.74 -7.00 1.75
CA ARG A 85 16.35 -7.74 0.63
C ARG A 85 16.58 -6.86 -0.59
N GLY A 86 15.60 -6.01 -0.93
CA GLY A 86 15.64 -5.13 -2.10
C GLY A 86 15.55 -5.87 -3.44
N ASP A 87 14.90 -5.27 -4.43
CA ASP A 87 14.87 -5.74 -5.82
C ASP A 87 15.36 -4.59 -6.74
N GLU A 88 16.01 -4.92 -7.85
CA GLU A 88 16.56 -3.96 -8.84
C GLU A 88 15.65 -3.85 -10.08
N LEU A 89 15.54 -2.65 -10.65
CA LEU A 89 14.85 -2.38 -11.92
C LEU A 89 15.88 -2.37 -13.04
N THR A 90 15.67 -3.15 -14.11
CA THR A 90 16.52 -3.16 -15.31
C THR A 90 16.06 -2.13 -16.35
N ASP A 91 17.04 -1.52 -17.03
CA ASP A 91 16.91 -0.33 -17.88
C ASP A 91 16.32 -0.53 -19.29
N GLU A 92 15.72 -1.68 -19.59
CA GLU A 92 15.09 -1.90 -20.90
C GLU A 92 13.64 -1.40 -20.88
N ASP A 93 13.44 -0.22 -21.48
CA ASP A 93 12.25 0.21 -22.25
C ASP A 93 11.99 1.72 -22.09
N LYS A 94 12.76 2.51 -22.85
CA LYS A 94 12.54 3.95 -23.04
C LYS A 94 11.99 4.23 -24.44
N GLU A 95 10.68 4.04 -24.64
CA GLU A 95 9.95 4.76 -25.69
C GLU A 95 8.55 5.17 -25.21
N SER A 96 8.33 6.49 -25.16
CA SER A 96 7.04 7.12 -24.86
C SER A 96 6.30 7.42 -26.16
N THR A 97 5.22 6.70 -26.46
CA THR A 97 4.27 7.07 -27.52
C THR A 97 2.99 7.69 -26.94
N LYS A 98 2.29 8.47 -27.76
CA LYS A 98 1.04 9.18 -27.44
C LYS A 98 -0.11 8.21 -27.15
N VAL A 99 -0.10 7.55 -26.00
CA VAL A 99 -1.15 6.64 -25.56
C VAL A 99 -2.31 7.44 -24.96
N SER A 100 -3.55 7.14 -25.36
CA SER A 100 -4.76 7.78 -24.82
C SER A 100 -4.92 7.49 -23.33
N SER A 101 -5.38 8.49 -22.54
CA SER A 101 -5.54 8.38 -21.08
C SER A 101 -6.33 7.16 -20.63
N LYS A 102 -7.31 6.70 -21.42
CA LYS A 102 -8.11 5.51 -21.11
C LYS A 102 -7.26 4.22 -21.10
N HIS A 103 -6.34 4.10 -22.04
CA HIS A 103 -5.44 2.94 -22.11
C HIS A 103 -4.40 2.97 -20.99
N ILE A 104 -3.91 4.16 -20.63
CA ILE A 104 -3.03 4.33 -19.46
C ILE A 104 -3.76 3.90 -18.19
N ILE A 105 -5.00 4.38 -17.98
CA ILE A 105 -5.80 4.02 -16.80
C ILE A 105 -6.04 2.51 -16.73
N MET A 106 -6.41 1.86 -17.83
CA MET A 106 -6.60 0.41 -17.82
C MET A 106 -5.30 -0.35 -17.58
N ALA A 107 -4.20 0.00 -18.27
CA ALA A 107 -2.94 -0.73 -18.16
C ALA A 107 -2.33 -0.56 -16.77
N VAL A 108 -2.16 0.68 -16.31
CA VAL A 108 -1.63 0.98 -14.97
C VAL A 108 -2.55 0.42 -13.90
N GLY A 109 -3.86 0.62 -14.03
CA GLY A 109 -4.83 0.16 -13.05
C GLY A 109 -4.86 -1.36 -12.91
N THR A 110 -4.75 -2.10 -14.03
CA THR A 110 -4.69 -3.57 -13.99
C THR A 110 -3.40 -4.04 -13.33
N VAL A 111 -2.26 -3.46 -13.70
CA VAL A 111 -0.97 -3.86 -13.13
C VAL A 111 -0.91 -3.52 -11.63
N PHE A 112 -1.38 -2.34 -11.23
CA PHE A 112 -1.42 -1.92 -9.83
C PHE A 112 -2.39 -2.79 -9.01
N PHE A 113 -3.58 -3.07 -9.55
CA PHE A 113 -4.55 -3.97 -8.92
C PHE A 113 -3.96 -5.35 -8.67
N LEU A 114 -3.28 -5.93 -9.67
CA LEU A 114 -2.64 -7.25 -9.54
C LEU A 114 -1.47 -7.23 -8.55
N ALA A 115 -0.71 -6.13 -8.49
CA ALA A 115 0.39 -5.96 -7.56
C ALA A 115 -0.09 -5.86 -6.09
N GLU A 116 -1.21 -5.18 -5.87
CA GLU A 116 -1.79 -4.97 -4.54
C GLU A 116 -2.61 -6.18 -4.05
N LEU A 117 -2.99 -7.10 -4.93
CA LEU A 117 -3.73 -8.30 -4.55
C LEU A 117 -2.85 -9.24 -3.70
N GLY A 118 -3.23 -9.37 -2.43
CA GLY A 118 -2.54 -10.20 -1.46
C GLY A 118 -1.35 -9.52 -0.79
N ASP A 119 -1.15 -8.22 -1.02
CA ASP A 119 -0.06 -7.47 -0.41
C ASP A 119 -0.35 -7.09 1.06
N LYS A 120 0.68 -6.61 1.76
CA LYS A 120 0.63 -6.17 3.15
C LYS A 120 -0.43 -5.11 3.40
N THR A 121 -0.65 -4.19 2.46
CA THR A 121 -1.66 -3.12 2.54
C THR A 121 -3.07 -3.71 2.52
N MET A 122 -3.28 -4.73 1.68
CA MET A 122 -4.51 -5.53 1.64
C MET A 122 -4.75 -6.23 2.98
N LEU A 123 -3.75 -6.97 3.49
CA LEU A 123 -3.87 -7.70 4.77
C LEU A 123 -4.08 -6.75 5.97
N ALA A 124 -3.40 -5.61 5.99
CA ALA A 124 -3.61 -4.57 6.99
C ALA A 124 -5.04 -4.02 6.92
N THR A 125 -5.55 -3.76 5.71
CA THR A 125 -6.93 -3.30 5.51
C THR A 125 -7.97 -4.35 5.94
N VAL A 126 -7.75 -5.63 5.62
CA VAL A 126 -8.60 -6.74 6.11
C VAL A 126 -8.63 -6.75 7.63
N THR A 127 -7.45 -6.66 8.26
CA THR A 127 -7.30 -6.72 9.71
C THR A 127 -8.01 -5.54 10.39
N LEU A 128 -7.76 -4.31 9.93
CA LEU A 128 -8.39 -3.11 10.46
C LEU A 128 -9.91 -3.13 10.28
N ALA A 129 -10.41 -3.70 9.18
CA ALA A 129 -11.85 -3.83 8.96
C ALA A 129 -12.52 -4.77 9.96
N THR A 130 -11.77 -5.73 10.54
CA THR A 130 -12.30 -6.64 11.57
C THR A 130 -12.57 -5.95 12.91
N THR A 131 -11.80 -4.91 13.26
CA THR A 131 -11.90 -4.23 14.56
C THR A 131 -12.53 -2.84 14.47
N GLU A 132 -12.31 -2.10 13.39
CA GLU A 132 -12.65 -0.66 13.29
C GLU A 132 -13.91 -0.37 12.46
N GLY A 133 -14.41 -1.37 11.73
CA GLY A 133 -15.57 -1.26 10.85
C GLY A 133 -15.23 -0.83 9.41
N LEU A 134 -16.16 -1.07 8.50
CA LEU A 134 -15.87 -1.16 7.06
C LEU A 134 -15.63 0.21 6.39
N VAL A 135 -16.58 1.14 6.54
CA VAL A 135 -16.62 2.38 5.74
C VAL A 135 -15.46 3.31 6.06
N GLY A 136 -15.19 3.52 7.35
CA GLY A 136 -14.06 4.34 7.79
C GLY A 136 -12.73 3.73 7.35
N THR A 137 -12.57 2.42 7.54
CA THR A 137 -11.35 1.69 7.14
C THR A 137 -11.09 1.81 5.65
N TRP A 138 -12.09 1.55 4.80
CA TRP A 138 -11.97 1.62 3.34
C TRP A 138 -11.60 3.01 2.83
N ALA A 139 -12.29 4.05 3.32
CA ALA A 139 -12.02 5.41 2.90
C ALA A 139 -10.63 5.88 3.35
N GLY A 140 -10.25 5.56 4.60
CA GLY A 140 -8.94 5.94 5.15
C GLY A 140 -7.80 5.20 4.46
N SER A 141 -7.92 3.88 4.26
CA SER A 141 -6.89 3.08 3.60
C SER A 141 -6.67 3.51 2.16
N THR A 142 -7.74 3.76 1.41
CA THR A 142 -7.67 4.22 0.03
C THR A 142 -7.01 5.59 -0.06
N LEU A 143 -7.40 6.54 0.79
CA LEU A 143 -6.79 7.87 0.78
C LEU A 143 -5.33 7.82 1.24
N GLY A 144 -5.00 7.00 2.24
CA GLY A 144 -3.64 6.82 2.74
C GLY A 144 -2.67 6.40 1.66
N MET A 145 -3.03 5.38 0.88
CA MET A 145 -2.22 4.89 -0.24
C MET A 145 -2.09 5.95 -1.35
N VAL A 146 -3.21 6.56 -1.79
CA VAL A 146 -3.19 7.57 -2.86
C VAL A 146 -2.33 8.78 -2.47
N VAL A 147 -2.35 9.19 -1.19
CA VAL A 147 -1.50 10.28 -0.69
C VAL A 147 -0.03 9.86 -0.62
N ALA A 148 0.27 8.62 -0.21
CA ALA A 148 1.63 8.10 -0.21
C ALA A 148 2.22 8.04 -1.62
N ASP A 149 1.48 7.50 -2.59
CA ASP A 149 1.90 7.42 -3.99
C ASP A 149 2.00 8.80 -4.64
N GLY A 150 1.04 9.67 -4.37
CA GLY A 150 1.09 11.07 -4.82
C GLY A 150 2.34 11.78 -4.30
N LEU A 151 2.70 11.56 -3.03
CA LEU A 151 3.92 12.09 -2.44
C LEU A 151 5.15 11.52 -3.12
N ALA A 152 5.24 10.21 -3.31
CA ALA A 152 6.38 9.58 -3.97
C ALA A 152 6.56 10.05 -5.41
N ILE A 153 5.47 10.22 -6.17
CA ILE A 153 5.49 10.78 -7.52
C ILE A 153 5.97 12.23 -7.49
N ALA A 154 5.46 13.06 -6.58
CA ALA A 154 5.84 14.46 -6.48
C ALA A 154 7.33 14.61 -6.10
N VAL A 155 7.78 13.87 -5.08
CA VAL A 155 9.16 13.83 -4.61
C VAL A 155 10.07 13.27 -5.70
N GLY A 156 9.72 12.16 -6.33
CA GLY A 156 10.52 11.56 -7.39
C GLY A 156 10.64 12.42 -8.65
N LYS A 157 9.58 13.15 -9.03
CA LYS A 157 9.66 14.14 -10.10
C LYS A 157 10.49 15.37 -9.74
N ALA A 158 10.47 15.79 -8.47
CA ALA A 158 11.25 16.94 -8.00
C ALA A 158 12.74 16.61 -7.78
N LEU A 159 13.08 15.38 -7.38
CA LEU A 159 14.44 14.95 -7.01
C LEU A 159 15.18 14.19 -8.12
N GLY A 160 14.49 13.69 -9.15
CA GLY A 160 15.11 12.91 -10.24
C GLY A 160 15.88 11.68 -9.71
N ASP A 161 17.10 11.46 -10.20
CA ASP A 161 17.95 10.31 -9.87
C ASP A 161 18.57 10.34 -8.44
N ARG A 162 18.21 11.32 -7.58
CA ARG A 162 18.83 11.51 -6.26
C ARG A 162 18.12 10.81 -5.10
N LEU A 163 17.02 10.10 -5.34
CA LEU A 163 16.37 9.28 -4.32
C LEU A 163 17.23 8.05 -4.01
N GLN A 164 17.95 8.09 -2.89
CA GLN A 164 18.64 6.92 -2.37
C GLN A 164 17.58 5.90 -1.91
N ALA A 165 17.26 4.93 -2.78
CA ALA A 165 16.37 3.80 -2.50
C ALA A 165 16.69 3.10 -1.17
N LYS A 166 17.95 3.15 -0.73
CA LYS A 166 18.43 2.63 0.55
C LYS A 166 17.80 3.30 1.78
N THR A 167 17.64 4.62 1.78
CA THR A 167 17.14 5.38 2.95
C THR A 167 15.66 5.13 3.17
N VAL A 168 14.89 5.17 2.08
CA VAL A 168 13.46 4.89 2.08
C VAL A 168 13.20 3.45 2.56
N ARG A 169 13.94 2.48 2.01
CA ARG A 169 13.87 1.06 2.41
C ARG A 169 14.13 0.83 3.90
N ILE A 170 15.12 1.52 4.48
CA ILE A 170 15.45 1.40 5.90
C ILE A 170 14.32 1.97 6.76
N ALA A 171 13.77 3.13 6.40
CA ALA A 171 12.67 3.75 7.13
C ALA A 171 11.41 2.86 7.15
N SER A 172 11.04 2.28 6.01
CA SER A 172 9.89 1.38 5.89
C SER A 172 10.06 0.09 6.70
N SER A 173 11.26 -0.51 6.67
CA SER A 173 11.56 -1.71 7.45
C SER A 173 11.43 -1.46 8.96
N ILE A 174 11.92 -0.31 9.45
CA ILE A 174 11.76 0.10 10.85
C ILE A 174 10.28 0.22 11.23
N ALA A 175 9.46 0.86 10.38
CA ALA A 175 8.03 1.00 10.63
C ALA A 175 7.33 -0.37 10.73
N PHE A 176 7.66 -1.34 9.86
CA PHE A 176 7.09 -2.69 9.94
C PHE A 176 7.41 -3.41 11.25
N PHE A 177 8.65 -3.28 11.76
CA PHE A 177 9.00 -3.86 13.04
C PHE A 177 8.27 -3.20 14.23
N VAL A 178 8.02 -1.89 14.16
CA VAL A 178 7.23 -1.17 15.17
C VAL A 178 5.78 -1.67 15.18
N PHE A 179 5.14 -1.78 14.01
CA PHE A 179 3.77 -2.31 13.93
C PHE A 179 3.67 -3.77 14.39
N ALA A 180 4.65 -4.62 14.02
CA ALA A 180 4.73 -5.99 14.53
C ALA A 180 4.75 -6.04 16.07
N ALA A 181 5.56 -5.18 16.69
CA ALA A 181 5.68 -5.11 18.15
C ALA A 181 4.36 -4.66 18.81
N ILE A 182 3.69 -3.64 18.24
CA ILE A 182 2.39 -3.16 18.73
C ILE A 182 1.35 -4.28 18.66
N MET A 183 1.19 -4.94 17.50
CA MET A 183 0.22 -6.03 17.33
C MET A 183 0.50 -7.22 18.24
N PHE A 184 1.78 -7.53 18.49
CA PHE A 184 2.15 -8.61 19.39
C PHE A 184 1.81 -8.29 20.86
N ILE A 185 2.01 -7.05 21.29
CA ILE A 185 1.63 -6.61 22.65
C ILE A 185 0.11 -6.69 22.83
N ASP A 186 -0.66 -6.26 21.84
CA ASP A 186 -2.13 -6.33 21.90
C ASP A 186 -2.63 -7.78 21.92
N ALA A 187 -1.93 -8.71 21.28
CA ALA A 187 -2.25 -10.14 21.36
C ALA A 187 -1.98 -10.76 22.74
N LEU A 188 -1.13 -10.14 23.57
CA LEU A 188 -0.78 -10.62 24.91
C LEU A 188 -1.68 -10.07 26.01
N ARG A 189 -2.44 -9.00 25.72
CA ARG A 189 -3.45 -8.42 26.62
C ARG A 189 -4.80 -9.11 26.47
#